data_AF-A0A8H5F315-F1
#
_entry.id   AF-A0A8H5F315-F1
#
_cell.length_a   1.000
_cell.length_b   1.000
_cell.length_c   1.000
_cell.angle_alpha   90.00
_cell.angle_beta   90.00
_cell.angle_gamma   90.00
#
_symmetry.space_group_name_H-M   'P 1'
#
loop_
_entity.id
_entity.type
_entity.pdbx_description
1 polymer ?
#
loop_
_entity_poly.entity_id
_entity_poly.type
_entity_poly.pdbx_seq_one_letter_code
_entity_poly.pdbx_strand_id
1 'polypeptide(L)'
;MFAMMKDLPGALFLLLCSFQLVAAFAWDGMNGRASMGSLIAGLSQIEAKGPSASGSWSKYLDIQDPDKISNLTIVSAAGKRQSPLFYINQEQLYLLVNETTVYPVNVQNSTAYHDLPMQLVLGDKRDGITTGKWFWKTTQLYYELPGGKSNDGLYFKCLTESGWFNVFMSNVGVMPPHGCSYMSLHSFIRDTKKR
;
A
#
# COMPACT_ATOMS: atom_id res chain seq x y z
N MET A 1 70.41 12.91 -32.78
CA MET A 1 70.75 11.89 -31.76
C MET A 1 69.93 12.20 -30.52
N PHE A 2 69.01 11.27 -30.18
CA PHE A 2 68.32 11.06 -28.90
C PHE A 2 67.86 12.23 -28.02
N ALA A 3 66.53 12.35 -27.86
CA ALA A 3 65.83 12.67 -26.60
C ALA A 3 64.35 12.24 -26.76
N MET A 4 63.99 10.96 -26.62
CA MET A 4 63.76 10.21 -25.37
C MET A 4 62.59 10.76 -24.53
N MET A 5 61.38 10.68 -25.09
CA MET A 5 60.11 10.61 -24.35
C MET A 5 60.10 9.31 -23.54
N LYS A 6 60.17 9.39 -22.20
CA LYS A 6 60.09 8.21 -21.33
C LYS A 6 59.05 8.27 -20.21
N ASP A 7 58.37 9.40 -20.02
CA ASP A 7 57.53 9.58 -18.83
C ASP A 7 56.09 9.88 -19.21
N LEU A 8 55.37 8.90 -19.76
CA LEU A 8 53.90 8.98 -19.81
C LEU A 8 53.17 7.62 -19.75
N PRO A 9 53.32 6.79 -18.69
CA PRO A 9 52.37 5.69 -18.47
C PRO A 9 51.49 5.81 -17.21
N GLY A 10 51.74 6.77 -16.30
CA GLY A 10 51.03 6.83 -15.02
C GLY A 10 49.73 7.64 -15.01
N ALA A 11 49.74 8.84 -15.60
CA ALA A 11 48.62 9.78 -15.48
C ALA A 11 47.39 9.37 -16.32
N LEU A 12 47.59 8.70 -17.46
CA LEU A 12 46.50 8.24 -18.32
C LEU A 12 45.71 7.09 -17.69
N PHE A 13 46.37 6.25 -16.88
CA PHE A 13 45.73 5.10 -16.21
C PHE A 13 44.84 5.55 -15.04
N LEU A 14 45.24 6.60 -14.30
CA LEU A 14 44.43 7.19 -13.24
C LEU A 14 43.19 7.93 -13.78
N LEU A 15 43.28 8.51 -14.99
CA LEU A 15 42.14 9.19 -15.64
C LEU A 15 41.09 8.21 -16.20
N LEU A 16 41.49 6.97 -16.53
CA LEU A 16 40.57 5.91 -16.97
C LEU A 16 39.86 5.22 -15.80
N CYS A 17 40.45 5.21 -14.60
CA CYS A 17 39.81 4.64 -13.40
C CYS A 17 38.73 5.53 -12.77
N SER A 18 38.67 6.83 -13.06
CA SER A 18 37.61 7.71 -12.55
C SER A 18 36.27 7.59 -13.30
N PHE A 19 36.25 6.90 -14.45
CA PHE A 19 35.04 6.73 -15.27
C PHE A 19 34.19 5.49 -14.96
N GLN A 20 34.56 4.66 -13.96
CA GLN A 20 33.83 3.42 -13.62
C GLN A 20 32.82 3.58 -12.46
N LEU A 21 32.64 4.78 -11.90
CA LEU A 21 31.79 5.03 -10.72
C LEU A 21 30.40 5.62 -11.02
N VAL A 22 29.88 5.45 -12.25
CA VAL A 22 28.52 5.86 -12.60
C VAL A 22 27.79 4.76 -13.37
N ALA A 23 27.65 3.56 -12.79
CA ALA A 23 26.79 2.53 -13.38
C ALA A 23 26.21 1.54 -12.36
N ALA A 24 26.10 1.94 -11.09
CA ALA A 24 25.32 1.17 -10.11
C ALA A 24 24.19 2.04 -9.55
N PHE A 25 23.43 2.69 -10.44
CA PHE A 25 22.01 2.88 -10.14
C PHE A 25 21.41 1.48 -10.18
N ALA A 26 21.48 0.79 -9.05
CA ALA A 26 20.71 -0.42 -8.85
C ALA A 26 19.27 -0.02 -9.10
N TRP A 27 18.73 -0.49 -10.23
CA TRP A 27 17.30 -0.57 -10.48
C TRP A 27 16.71 -1.59 -9.51
N ASP A 28 16.87 -1.36 -8.20
CA ASP A 28 16.31 -2.17 -7.12
C ASP A 28 14.83 -1.78 -6.88
N GLY A 29 14.13 -1.54 -7.98
CA GLY A 29 12.75 -1.05 -8.02
C GLY A 29 11.93 -1.62 -9.18
N MET A 30 12.44 -2.60 -9.93
CA MET A 30 11.74 -3.21 -11.07
C MET A 30 11.24 -4.65 -10.85
N ASN A 31 11.33 -5.20 -9.64
CA ASN A 31 10.79 -6.53 -9.31
C ASN A 31 9.29 -6.49 -9.00
N GLY A 32 8.48 -5.92 -9.89
CA GLY A 32 7.02 -5.83 -9.72
C GLY A 32 6.18 -5.81 -11.01
N ARG A 33 6.76 -6.13 -12.18
CA ARG A 33 5.99 -6.43 -13.39
C ARG A 33 5.66 -7.93 -13.39
N ALA A 34 4.47 -8.41 -13.67
CA ALA A 34 3.14 -7.83 -13.80
C ALA A 34 2.20 -9.04 -13.68
N SER A 35 1.12 -8.94 -12.93
CA SER A 35 0.01 -9.86 -13.15
C SER A 35 -0.49 -9.59 -14.57
N MET A 36 -0.14 -10.44 -15.54
CA MET A 36 -0.51 -10.28 -16.97
C MET A 36 -2.03 -10.37 -17.22
N GLY A 37 -2.86 -10.42 -16.17
CA GLY A 37 -4.31 -10.30 -16.26
C GLY A 37 -4.86 -8.89 -16.00
N SER A 38 -4.04 -7.93 -15.56
CA SER A 38 -4.45 -6.55 -15.32
C SER A 38 -3.59 -5.58 -16.13
N LEU A 39 -4.25 -4.72 -16.92
CA LEU A 39 -3.59 -3.63 -17.66
C LEU A 39 -3.03 -2.54 -16.74
N ILE A 40 -3.46 -2.51 -15.47
CA ILE A 40 -3.00 -1.55 -14.46
C ILE A 40 -1.90 -2.19 -13.64
N ALA A 41 -0.68 -1.65 -13.75
CA ALA A 41 0.46 -2.06 -12.95
C ALA A 41 0.19 -1.81 -11.45
N GLY A 42 0.54 -2.78 -10.60
CA GLY A 42 0.33 -2.69 -9.14
C GLY A 42 -1.08 -3.03 -8.66
N LEU A 43 -1.97 -3.46 -9.55
CA LEU A 43 -3.31 -3.89 -9.18
C LEU A 43 -3.27 -5.21 -8.38
N SER A 44 -3.88 -5.22 -7.20
CA SER A 44 -3.83 -6.37 -6.29
C SER A 44 -4.96 -6.38 -5.27
N GLN A 45 -5.26 -7.55 -4.72
CA GLN A 45 -6.16 -7.68 -3.57
C GLN A 45 -5.40 -7.32 -2.29
N ILE A 46 -6.09 -6.68 -1.34
CA ILE A 46 -5.51 -6.33 -0.05
C ILE A 46 -6.05 -7.31 1.01
N GLU A 47 -5.17 -8.16 1.52
CA GLU A 47 -5.43 -9.13 2.57
C GLU A 47 -5.14 -8.53 3.95
N ALA A 48 -6.08 -8.67 4.89
CA ALA A 48 -5.90 -8.28 6.28
C ALA A 48 -5.31 -9.42 7.11
N LYS A 49 -4.21 -9.15 7.82
CA LYS A 49 -3.54 -10.08 8.74
C LYS A 49 -3.63 -9.54 10.17
N GLY A 50 -3.94 -10.38 11.15
CA GLY A 50 -4.09 -9.97 12.55
C GLY A 50 -3.71 -11.08 13.52
N PRO A 51 -3.62 -10.77 14.83
CA PRO A 51 -3.01 -11.63 15.85
C PRO A 51 -3.78 -12.93 16.10
N SER A 52 -5.07 -12.94 15.81
CA SER A 52 -5.91 -14.12 15.95
C SER A 52 -6.56 -14.39 14.60
N ALA A 53 -5.79 -14.97 13.68
CA ALA A 53 -6.35 -15.70 12.55
C ALA A 53 -7.03 -16.98 13.07
N SER A 54 -8.11 -16.82 13.84
CA SER A 54 -8.91 -17.91 14.44
C SER A 54 -9.76 -18.62 13.37
N GLY A 55 -9.24 -18.78 12.16
CA GLY A 55 -9.95 -19.39 11.05
C GLY A 55 -9.05 -19.60 9.85
N SER A 56 -9.32 -20.64 9.06
CA SER A 56 -8.55 -20.97 7.86
C SER A 56 -8.76 -20.00 6.69
N TRP A 57 -9.68 -19.04 6.83
CA TRP A 57 -10.11 -18.17 5.74
C TRP A 57 -9.33 -16.86 5.75
N SER A 58 -8.73 -16.53 4.60
CA SER A 58 -8.20 -15.20 4.34
C SER A 58 -9.28 -14.13 4.51
N LYS A 59 -8.89 -12.97 5.00
CA LYS A 59 -9.76 -11.81 5.14
C LYS A 59 -9.25 -10.71 4.22
N TYR A 60 -10.15 -10.00 3.55
CA TYR A 60 -9.79 -8.99 2.56
C TYR A 60 -10.43 -7.66 2.89
N LEU A 61 -9.73 -6.58 2.51
CA LEU A 61 -10.29 -5.24 2.49
C LEU A 61 -11.37 -5.19 1.40
N ASP A 62 -12.55 -4.72 1.76
CA ASP A 62 -13.71 -4.66 0.87
C ASP A 62 -14.57 -3.44 1.20
N ILE A 63 -15.60 -3.22 0.41
CA ILE A 63 -16.58 -2.15 0.55
C ILE A 63 -17.78 -2.71 1.30
N GLN A 64 -18.31 -1.95 2.25
CA GLN A 64 -19.48 -2.35 3.03
C GLN A 64 -20.73 -2.57 2.14
N ASP A 65 -21.01 -1.63 1.22
CA ASP A 65 -22.07 -1.74 0.22
C ASP A 65 -21.44 -1.59 -1.18
N PRO A 66 -21.31 -2.66 -1.97
CA PRO A 66 -20.57 -2.64 -3.23
C PRO A 66 -21.15 -1.72 -4.31
N ASP A 67 -22.44 -1.40 -4.20
CA ASP A 67 -23.15 -0.59 -5.19
C ASP A 67 -23.13 0.90 -4.81
N LYS A 68 -22.50 1.24 -3.69
CA LYS A 68 -22.46 2.60 -3.16
C LYS A 68 -21.07 2.97 -2.67
N ILE A 69 -20.84 4.27 -2.66
CA ILE A 69 -19.66 4.85 -2.02
C ILE A 69 -19.87 4.75 -0.51
N SER A 70 -19.11 3.88 0.14
CA SER A 70 -19.29 3.57 1.57
C SER A 70 -17.96 3.41 2.30
N ASN A 71 -18.04 3.12 3.59
CA ASN A 71 -16.88 2.78 4.42
C ASN A 71 -16.20 1.50 3.92
N LEU A 72 -14.89 1.42 4.14
CA LEU A 72 -14.15 0.19 3.95
C LEU A 72 -14.32 -0.73 5.14
N THR A 73 -14.46 -2.02 4.86
CA THR A 73 -14.66 -3.09 5.83
C THR A 73 -13.72 -4.26 5.55
N ILE A 74 -13.72 -5.25 6.43
CA ILE A 74 -12.94 -6.48 6.29
C ILE A 74 -13.89 -7.68 6.24
N VAL A 75 -13.94 -8.33 5.09
CA VAL A 75 -14.77 -9.50 4.82
C VAL A 75 -13.94 -10.79 4.77
N SER A 76 -14.59 -11.92 5.05
CA SER A 76 -13.97 -13.24 4.92
C SER A 76 -14.13 -13.79 3.51
N ALA A 77 -13.10 -14.47 3.00
CA ALA A 77 -13.10 -15.13 1.70
C ALA A 77 -14.15 -16.25 1.56
N ALA A 78 -14.69 -16.75 2.68
CA ALA A 78 -15.65 -17.86 2.70
C ALA A 78 -16.92 -17.59 1.87
N GLY A 79 -17.26 -16.32 1.61
CA GLY A 79 -18.48 -15.89 0.92
C GLY A 79 -18.44 -15.91 -0.62
N LYS A 80 -17.40 -16.47 -1.27
CA LYS A 80 -17.26 -16.61 -2.74
C LYS A 80 -17.33 -15.32 -3.60
N ARG A 81 -17.42 -14.13 -3.02
CA ARG A 81 -17.26 -12.88 -3.78
C ARG A 81 -15.79 -12.69 -4.13
N GLN A 82 -15.51 -12.36 -5.39
CA GLN A 82 -14.17 -11.94 -5.80
C GLN A 82 -13.82 -10.65 -5.03
N SER A 83 -12.73 -10.69 -4.25
CA SER A 83 -12.30 -9.53 -3.48
C SER A 83 -11.87 -8.40 -4.41
N PRO A 84 -12.20 -7.14 -4.06
CA PRO A 84 -11.89 -5.99 -4.89
C PRO A 84 -10.40 -5.80 -5.10
N LEU A 85 -10.08 -5.10 -6.17
CA LEU A 85 -8.72 -4.83 -6.59
C LEU A 85 -8.36 -3.38 -6.29
N PHE A 86 -7.19 -3.18 -5.70
CA PHE A 86 -6.66 -1.89 -5.33
C PHE A 86 -5.32 -1.65 -5.98
N TYR A 87 -4.98 -0.39 -6.19
CA TYR A 87 -3.67 0.02 -6.67
C TYR A 87 -3.31 1.41 -6.12
N ILE A 88 -2.01 1.72 -6.09
CA ILE A 88 -1.52 3.04 -5.71
C ILE A 88 -1.08 3.77 -6.97
N ASN A 89 -1.55 4.99 -7.16
CA ASN A 89 -1.10 5.89 -8.22
C ASN A 89 -0.88 7.29 -7.68
N GLN A 90 0.30 7.87 -7.92
CA GLN A 90 0.70 9.18 -7.39
C GLN A 90 0.43 9.30 -5.87
N GLU A 91 0.95 8.34 -5.11
CA GLU A 91 0.84 8.31 -3.64
C GLU A 91 -0.61 8.23 -3.11
N GLN A 92 -1.58 7.90 -3.97
CA GLN A 92 -2.99 7.74 -3.60
C GLN A 92 -3.45 6.31 -3.85
N LEU A 93 -4.12 5.72 -2.85
CA LEU A 93 -4.77 4.41 -2.98
C LEU A 93 -6.11 4.56 -3.70
N TYR A 94 -6.34 3.70 -4.68
CA TYR A 94 -7.58 3.61 -5.44
C TYR A 94 -8.14 2.20 -5.39
N LEU A 95 -9.46 2.13 -5.38
CA LEU A 95 -10.24 0.95 -5.68
C LEU A 95 -10.56 0.94 -7.17
N LEU A 96 -10.31 -0.20 -7.84
CA LEU A 96 -10.80 -0.47 -9.17
C LEU A 96 -12.15 -1.19 -9.10
N VAL A 97 -13.21 -0.55 -9.61
CA VAL A 97 -14.55 -1.15 -9.67
C VAL A 97 -14.78 -1.81 -11.02
N ASN A 98 -14.39 -1.11 -12.09
CA ASN A 98 -14.47 -1.59 -13.47
C ASN A 98 -13.36 -0.93 -14.31
N GLU A 99 -13.31 -1.19 -15.62
CA GLU A 99 -12.25 -0.69 -16.51
C GLU A 99 -12.20 0.84 -16.64
N THR A 100 -13.31 1.53 -16.36
CA THR A 100 -13.48 2.98 -16.54
C THR A 100 -13.68 3.75 -15.24
N THR A 101 -13.92 3.05 -14.13
CA THR A 101 -14.32 3.63 -12.85
C THR A 101 -13.36 3.20 -11.76
N VAL A 102 -12.73 4.20 -11.17
CA VAL A 102 -11.87 4.06 -10.00
C VAL A 102 -12.32 5.04 -8.93
N TYR A 103 -12.25 4.63 -7.67
CA TYR A 103 -12.62 5.45 -6.54
C TYR A 103 -11.44 5.63 -5.58
N PRO A 104 -11.10 6.85 -5.17
CA PRO A 104 -10.05 7.07 -4.17
C PRO A 104 -10.47 6.53 -2.81
N VAL A 105 -9.51 5.91 -2.11
CA VAL A 105 -9.63 5.59 -0.69
C VAL A 105 -9.13 6.80 0.11
N ASN A 106 -10.07 7.47 0.76
CA ASN A 106 -9.83 8.65 1.57
C ASN A 106 -9.56 8.29 3.02
N VAL A 107 -8.83 9.18 3.69
CA VAL A 107 -8.63 9.14 5.14
C VAL A 107 -9.37 10.32 5.74
N GLN A 108 -10.42 10.02 6.50
CA GLN A 108 -11.26 11.04 7.12
C GLN A 108 -11.11 11.02 8.63
N ASN A 109 -11.21 12.21 9.24
CA ASN A 109 -11.31 12.33 10.69
C ASN A 109 -12.65 11.73 11.12
N SER A 110 -12.61 10.84 12.10
CA SER A 110 -13.77 10.17 12.65
C SER A 110 -13.84 10.42 14.15
N THR A 111 -15.04 10.74 14.63
CA THR A 111 -15.33 10.88 16.06
C THR A 111 -15.94 9.62 16.65
N ALA A 112 -16.02 8.53 15.88
CA ALA A 112 -16.61 7.27 16.33
C ALA A 112 -15.82 6.62 17.49
N TYR A 113 -14.50 6.79 17.49
CA TYR A 113 -13.62 6.31 18.54
C TYR A 113 -12.60 7.38 18.90
N HIS A 114 -12.59 7.83 20.15
CA HIS A 114 -11.66 8.87 20.61
C HIS A 114 -10.19 8.47 20.42
N ASP A 115 -9.87 7.19 20.57
CA ASP A 115 -8.49 6.67 20.44
C ASP A 115 -8.08 6.36 18.99
N LEU A 116 -9.05 6.31 18.05
CA LEU A 116 -8.83 5.97 16.65
C LEU A 116 -9.41 7.07 15.76
N PRO A 117 -8.71 8.21 15.64
CA PRO A 117 -9.27 9.43 15.08
C PRO A 117 -9.44 9.40 13.57
N MET A 118 -8.95 8.37 12.87
CA MET A 118 -8.96 8.31 11.41
C MET A 118 -9.62 7.04 10.90
N GLN A 119 -10.44 7.20 9.87
CA GLN A 119 -11.19 6.13 9.22
C GLN A 119 -10.91 6.10 7.72
N LEU A 120 -10.87 4.90 7.16
CA LEU A 120 -10.77 4.68 5.72
C LEU A 120 -12.17 4.67 5.11
N VAL A 121 -12.39 5.54 4.13
CA VAL A 121 -13.68 5.74 3.48
C VAL A 121 -13.48 5.80 1.98
N LEU A 122 -14.34 5.14 1.21
CA LEU A 122 -14.33 5.29 -0.24
C LEU A 122 -14.98 6.63 -0.61
N GLY A 123 -14.44 7.36 -1.59
CA GLY A 123 -15.02 8.62 -2.06
C GLY A 123 -15.23 8.64 -3.57
N ASP A 124 -16.06 9.58 -4.04
CA ASP A 124 -16.19 9.93 -5.47
C ASP A 124 -14.99 10.77 -5.95
N LYS A 125 -14.41 11.54 -5.04
CA LYS A 125 -13.23 12.37 -5.22
C LYS A 125 -12.30 12.27 -4.01
N ARG A 126 -11.08 12.78 -4.16
CA ARG A 126 -10.13 12.88 -3.03
C ARG A 126 -10.69 13.85 -2.00
N ASP A 127 -10.76 13.42 -0.74
CA ASP A 127 -11.33 14.19 0.38
C ASP A 127 -10.68 13.79 1.72
N GLY A 128 -10.95 14.57 2.77
CA GLY A 128 -10.37 14.37 4.10
C GLY A 128 -8.92 14.86 4.17
N ILE A 129 -8.01 14.00 4.63
CA ILE A 129 -6.57 14.30 4.72
C ILE A 129 -5.95 14.11 3.32
N THR A 130 -5.95 15.17 2.51
CA THR A 130 -5.53 15.10 1.10
C THR A 130 -4.02 15.19 0.87
N THR A 131 -3.25 15.58 1.88
CA THR A 131 -1.78 15.75 1.82
C THR A 131 -1.00 14.55 2.38
N GLY A 132 -1.69 13.47 2.76
CA GLY A 132 -1.04 12.23 3.14
C GLY A 132 -0.68 11.36 1.94
N LYS A 133 0.12 10.33 2.19
CA LYS A 133 0.72 9.48 1.15
C LYS A 133 0.51 8.01 1.45
N TRP A 134 0.01 7.29 0.46
CA TRP A 134 -0.08 5.84 0.45
C TRP A 134 1.15 5.24 -0.21
N PHE A 135 1.74 4.22 0.41
CA PHE A 135 2.84 3.47 -0.18
C PHE A 135 2.90 2.04 0.36
N TRP A 136 3.60 1.19 -0.39
CA TRP A 136 3.92 -0.16 0.03
C TRP A 136 5.31 -0.21 0.65
N LYS A 137 5.45 -0.88 1.79
CA LYS A 137 6.74 -1.29 2.34
C LYS A 137 6.75 -2.81 2.41
N THR A 138 7.58 -3.43 1.56
CA THR A 138 7.51 -4.88 1.31
C THR A 138 6.11 -5.25 0.78
N THR A 139 5.31 -6.01 1.53
CA THR A 139 3.93 -6.35 1.17
C THR A 139 2.91 -5.54 1.94
N GLN A 140 3.33 -4.77 2.95
CA GLN A 140 2.44 -4.11 3.89
C GLN A 140 2.12 -2.68 3.42
N LEU A 141 0.84 -2.29 3.55
CA LEU A 141 0.35 -0.97 3.22
C LEU A 141 0.66 0.00 4.35
N TYR A 142 1.17 1.17 4.00
CA TYR A 142 1.42 2.27 4.92
C TYR A 142 0.69 3.53 4.46
N TYR A 143 0.36 4.36 5.44
CA TYR A 143 -0.09 5.72 5.24
C TYR A 143 0.84 6.67 6.02
N GLU A 144 1.42 7.64 5.31
CA GLU A 144 2.16 8.75 5.91
C GLU A 144 1.26 9.98 5.95
N LEU A 145 1.02 10.48 7.15
CA LEU A 145 0.31 11.71 7.42
C LEU A 145 1.18 12.93 7.12
N PRO A 146 0.56 14.11 6.95
CA PRO A 146 1.28 15.37 6.86
C PRO A 146 2.23 15.55 8.05
N GLY A 147 3.47 15.96 7.76
CA GLY A 147 4.52 16.13 8.77
C GLY A 147 5.32 14.86 9.06
N GLY A 148 5.27 13.84 8.21
CA GLY A 148 6.17 12.68 8.26
C GLY A 148 5.81 11.62 9.30
N LYS A 149 4.62 11.72 9.91
CA LYS A 149 4.11 10.70 10.83
C LYS A 149 3.52 9.55 10.03
N SER A 150 3.69 8.31 10.46
CA SER A 150 3.08 7.15 9.80
C SER A 150 2.08 6.47 10.71
N ASN A 151 1.17 5.68 10.13
CA ASN A 151 0.37 4.71 10.88
C ASN A 151 1.15 3.42 11.23
N ASP A 152 2.44 3.35 10.89
CA ASP A 152 3.31 2.19 11.06
C ASP A 152 2.76 0.90 10.43
N GLY A 153 1.88 1.05 9.43
CA GLY A 153 1.19 -0.04 8.76
C GLY A 153 0.19 -0.77 9.67
N LEU A 154 -0.21 -0.16 10.78
CA LEU A 154 -1.21 -0.66 11.71
C LEU A 154 -2.59 -0.08 11.38
N TYR A 155 -3.57 -0.97 11.36
CA TYR A 155 -4.98 -0.67 11.11
C TYR A 155 -5.83 -1.37 12.16
N PHE A 156 -7.06 -0.92 12.31
CA PHE A 156 -8.00 -1.44 13.30
C PHE A 156 -9.32 -1.76 12.62
N LYS A 157 -9.83 -2.96 12.87
CA LYS A 157 -11.19 -3.36 12.51
C LYS A 157 -12.07 -3.19 13.75
N CYS A 158 -13.05 -2.29 13.67
CA CYS A 158 -13.92 -1.95 14.80
C CYS A 158 -15.39 -2.05 14.42
N LEU A 159 -16.23 -2.57 15.32
CA LEU A 159 -17.67 -2.65 15.15
C LEU A 159 -18.34 -1.32 15.55
N THR A 160 -18.84 -0.59 14.57
CA THR A 160 -19.50 0.71 14.80
C THR A 160 -20.93 0.54 15.33
N GLU A 161 -21.52 1.63 15.83
CA GLU A 161 -22.92 1.68 16.28
C GLU A 161 -23.93 1.25 15.20
N SER A 162 -23.55 1.39 13.92
CA SER A 162 -24.36 0.92 12.79
C SER A 162 -24.43 -0.60 12.65
N GLY A 163 -23.69 -1.35 13.47
CA GLY A 163 -23.57 -2.81 13.38
C GLY A 163 -22.58 -3.28 12.32
N TRP A 164 -21.89 -2.36 11.64
CA TRP A 164 -20.90 -2.67 10.61
C TRP A 164 -19.48 -2.50 11.11
N PHE A 165 -18.59 -3.36 10.59
CA PHE A 165 -17.16 -3.23 10.83
C PHE A 165 -16.57 -2.20 9.87
N ASN A 166 -15.84 -1.23 10.41
CA ASN A 166 -15.09 -0.26 9.61
C ASN A 166 -13.59 -0.39 9.87
N VAL A 167 -12.80 0.15 8.94
CA VAL A 167 -11.33 0.19 9.06
C VAL A 167 -10.88 1.56 9.53
N PHE A 168 -10.17 1.58 10.65
CA PHE A 168 -9.59 2.76 11.28
C PHE A 168 -8.07 2.67 11.33
N MET A 169 -7.42 3.80 11.59
CA MET A 169 -6.00 3.86 11.88
C MET A 169 -5.68 5.00 12.85
N SER A 170 -4.46 4.97 13.38
CA SER A 170 -3.91 6.00 14.24
C SER A 170 -2.47 6.27 13.80
N ASN A 171 -2.00 7.49 14.02
CA ASN A 171 -0.60 7.89 13.80
C ASN A 171 0.29 7.69 15.03
N VAL A 172 -0.29 7.11 16.09
CA VAL A 172 0.39 6.75 17.33
C VAL A 172 0.04 5.30 17.64
N GLY A 173 1.02 4.53 18.10
CA GLY A 173 0.79 3.18 18.57
C GLY A 173 -0.14 3.19 19.78
N VAL A 174 -1.38 2.75 19.60
CA VAL A 174 -2.41 2.66 20.65
C VAL A 174 -2.89 1.23 20.79
N MET A 175 -3.30 0.88 22.01
CA MET A 175 -4.02 -0.37 22.24
C MET A 175 -5.37 -0.30 21.53
N PRO A 176 -5.85 -1.41 20.90
CA PRO A 176 -7.18 -1.43 20.31
C PRO A 176 -8.25 -1.10 21.37
N PRO A 177 -9.20 -0.20 21.06
CA PRO A 177 -10.37 0.02 21.89
C PRO A 177 -11.19 -1.26 22.08
N HIS A 178 -12.09 -1.25 23.07
CA HIS A 178 -12.99 -2.38 23.30
C HIS A 178 -13.85 -2.67 22.05
N GLY A 179 -13.87 -3.93 21.61
CA GLY A 179 -14.58 -4.35 20.39
C GLY A 179 -13.81 -4.10 19.08
N CYS A 180 -12.59 -3.57 19.15
CA CYS A 180 -11.68 -3.45 18.02
C CYS A 180 -10.63 -4.56 18.00
N SER A 181 -10.10 -4.84 16.82
CA SER A 181 -8.94 -5.71 16.63
C SER A 181 -7.92 -5.03 15.73
N TYR A 182 -6.63 -5.10 16.08
CA TYR A 182 -5.59 -4.60 15.20
C TYR A 182 -5.28 -5.59 14.08
N MET A 183 -4.80 -5.05 12.97
CA MET A 183 -4.40 -5.80 11.79
C MET A 183 -3.41 -4.99 10.97
N SER A 184 -2.71 -5.68 10.08
CA SER A 184 -1.93 -5.10 8.98
C SER A 184 -2.62 -5.43 7.66
N LEU A 185 -2.48 -4.54 6.68
CA LEU A 185 -3.02 -4.72 5.34
C LEU A 185 -1.88 -5.07 4.39
N HIS A 186 -2.03 -6.17 3.66
CA HIS A 186 -0.98 -6.72 2.80
C HIS A 186 -1.46 -6.93 1.37
N SER A 187 -0.59 -6.65 0.41
CA SER A 187 -0.76 -7.07 -0.97
C SER A 187 0.21 -8.21 -1.29
N PHE A 188 -0.32 -9.27 -1.90
CA PHE A 188 0.48 -10.38 -2.42
C PHE A 188 0.22 -10.49 -3.92
N ILE A 189 1.26 -10.38 -4.73
CA ILE A 189 1.18 -10.71 -6.15
C ILE A 189 0.98 -12.22 -6.22
N ARG A 190 -0.24 -12.65 -6.54
CA ARG A 190 -0.51 -14.07 -6.82
C ARG A 190 -0.20 -14.33 -8.28
N ASP A 191 0.83 -15.14 -8.53
CA ASP A 191 1.02 -15.74 -9.84
C ASP A 191 -0.19 -16.60 -10.16
N THR A 192 -1.04 -16.10 -11.06
CA THR A 192 -2.10 -16.91 -11.65
C THR A 192 -1.43 -17.84 -12.66
N LYS A 193 -0.95 -19.00 -12.19
CA LYS A 193 -0.67 -20.10 -13.11
C LYS A 193 -1.99 -20.41 -13.84
N LYS A 194 -2.07 -20.06 -15.13
CA LYS A 194 -3.10 -20.55 -16.04
C LYS A 194 -3.09 -22.08 -15.93
N ARG A 195 -4.18 -22.65 -15.39
CA ARG A 195 -4.46 -24.08 -15.51
C ARG A 195 -5.18 -24.32 -16.82
#